data_AF-A0A9P0ZNZ3-F1
#
_entry.id   AF-A0A9P0ZNZ3-F1
#
_cell.length_a   1.000
_cell.length_b   1.000
_cell.length_c   1.000
_cell.angle_alpha   90.00
_cell.angle_beta   90.00
_cell.angle_gamma   90.00
#
_symmetry.space_group_name_H-M   'P 1'
#
loop_
_entity.id
_entity.type
_entity.pdbx_description
1 polymer ?
#
loop_
_entity_poly.entity_id
_entity_poly.type
_entity_poly.pdbx_seq_one_letter_code
_entity_poly.pdbx_strand_id
1 'polypeptide(L)'
;MGSVVFTDDMEAFLNPSSIKVYPLMCTTLINIVSKASRILAAIESTRPRCTSGMESLCSLNKAIEELKSIINQCTQSSKLYLALRGDIIHSRCIRSRRLMEASLDDIQNMVPLSLASQVCTHNASDL
;
A
#
# COMPACT_ATOMS: atom_id res chain seq x y z
N MET A 1 -26.52 -5.78 -7.64
CA MET A 1 -25.36 -5.57 -6.74
C MET A 1 -24.24 -4.99 -7.56
N GLY A 2 -23.74 -3.81 -7.17
CA GLY A 2 -22.85 -2.99 -7.99
C GLY A 2 -21.49 -3.63 -8.20
N SER A 3 -21.11 -3.78 -9.46
CA SER A 3 -19.74 -4.05 -9.88
C SER A 3 -18.87 -2.87 -9.45
N VAL A 4 -17.97 -3.07 -8.50
CA VAL A 4 -16.93 -2.07 -8.25
C VAL A 4 -15.87 -2.26 -9.31
N VAL A 5 -15.95 -1.42 -10.33
CA VAL A 5 -14.91 -1.26 -11.35
C VAL A 5 -13.70 -0.61 -10.65
N PHE A 6 -12.79 -1.43 -10.15
CA PHE A 6 -11.47 -0.97 -9.69
C PHE A 6 -10.47 -1.29 -10.79
N THR A 7 -10.36 -0.41 -11.79
CA THR A 7 -9.16 -0.23 -12.63
C THR A 7 -9.54 0.70 -13.78
N ASP A 8 -9.39 2.01 -13.55
CA ASP A 8 -9.05 3.00 -14.61
C ASP A 8 -8.68 4.34 -13.96
N ASP A 9 -9.31 4.67 -12.83
CA ASP A 9 -9.09 5.94 -12.12
C ASP A 9 -7.72 6.06 -11.42
N MET A 10 -7.11 4.95 -11.01
CA MET A 10 -5.91 4.98 -10.15
C MET A 10 -4.65 5.54 -10.83
N GLU A 11 -4.56 5.45 -12.16
CA GLU A 11 -3.37 5.88 -12.92
C GLU A 11 -3.29 7.40 -13.10
N ALA A 12 -4.44 8.09 -13.23
CA ALA A 12 -4.45 9.54 -13.42
C ALA A 12 -4.03 10.31 -12.15
N PHE A 13 -4.36 9.79 -10.96
CA PHE A 13 -4.14 10.47 -9.66
C PHE A 13 -2.70 10.36 -9.13
N LEU A 14 -1.94 9.37 -9.59
CA LEU A 14 -0.58 9.09 -9.09
C LEU A 14 0.53 9.58 -10.03
N ASN A 15 0.20 10.48 -10.97
CA ASN A 15 1.17 10.99 -11.94
C ASN A 15 2.27 11.84 -11.25
N PRO A 16 3.54 11.38 -11.20
CA PRO A 16 4.62 12.08 -10.52
C PRO A 16 4.97 13.45 -11.13
N SER A 17 4.62 13.68 -12.40
CA SER A 17 4.95 14.92 -13.11
C SER A 17 4.20 16.16 -12.59
N SER A 18 3.15 15.96 -11.79
CA SER A 18 2.33 17.03 -11.22
C SER A 18 2.78 17.52 -9.84
N ILE A 19 3.83 16.91 -9.27
CA ILE A 19 4.32 17.23 -7.91
C ILE A 19 5.09 18.56 -7.92
N LYS A 20 4.56 19.56 -7.21
CA LYS A 20 5.11 20.92 -7.17
C LYS A 20 6.19 21.13 -6.10
N VAL A 21 6.14 20.35 -5.01
CA VAL A 21 7.07 20.41 -3.86
C VAL A 21 7.28 18.99 -3.35
N TYR A 22 8.51 18.64 -2.95
CA TYR A 22 8.91 17.29 -2.51
C TYR A 22 8.76 16.16 -3.57
N PRO A 23 9.22 16.35 -4.82
CA PRO A 23 9.08 15.35 -5.88
C PRO A 23 9.62 13.98 -5.47
N LEU A 24 10.82 13.94 -4.86
CA LEU A 24 11.43 12.68 -4.44
C LEU A 24 10.58 11.91 -3.39
N MET A 25 10.03 12.62 -2.40
CA MET A 25 9.20 12.01 -1.36
C MET A 25 7.92 11.43 -1.97
N CYS A 26 7.23 12.23 -2.78
CA CYS A 26 5.96 11.84 -3.37
C CYS A 26 6.15 10.72 -4.42
N THR A 27 7.18 10.76 -5.26
CA THR A 27 7.49 9.66 -6.20
C THR A 27 7.83 8.36 -5.46
N THR A 28 8.61 8.44 -4.38
CA THR A 28 8.90 7.27 -3.52
C THR A 28 7.60 6.72 -2.94
N LEU A 29 6.73 7.60 -2.45
CA LEU A 29 5.46 7.20 -1.85
C LEU A 29 4.50 6.59 -2.87
N ILE A 30 4.41 7.14 -4.08
CA ILE A 30 3.64 6.60 -5.20
C ILE A 30 4.06 5.17 -5.50
N ASN A 31 5.37 4.91 -5.60
CA ASN A 31 5.88 3.56 -5.88
C ASN A 31 5.47 2.56 -4.78
N ILE A 32 5.58 2.98 -3.52
CA ILE A 32 5.19 2.14 -2.37
C ILE A 32 3.68 1.86 -2.40
N VAL A 33 2.85 2.89 -2.58
CA VAL A 33 1.39 2.74 -2.66
C VAL A 33 0.98 1.86 -3.83
N SER A 34 1.62 1.99 -4.99
CA SER A 34 1.37 1.14 -6.16
C SER A 34 1.67 -0.33 -5.86
N LYS A 35 2.84 -0.62 -5.26
CA LYS A 35 3.21 -1.98 -4.85
C LYS A 35 2.24 -2.54 -3.80
N ALA A 36 1.93 -1.77 -2.77
CA ALA A 36 1.03 -2.19 -1.71
C ALA A 36 -0.40 -2.45 -2.22
N SER A 37 -0.88 -1.64 -3.17
CA SER A 37 -2.20 -1.85 -3.80
C SER A 37 -2.26 -3.15 -4.61
N ARG A 38 -1.16 -3.51 -5.29
CA ARG A 38 -1.06 -4.81 -6.00
C ARG A 38 -1.06 -5.99 -5.03
N ILE A 39 -0.35 -5.86 -3.90
CA ILE A 39 -0.33 -6.88 -2.85
C ILE A 39 -1.72 -7.02 -2.23
N LEU A 40 -2.39 -5.91 -1.91
CA LEU A 40 -3.75 -5.88 -1.39
C LEU A 40 -4.70 -6.67 -2.29
N ALA A 41 -4.71 -6.36 -3.59
CA ALA A 41 -5.56 -7.06 -4.57
C ALA A 41 -5.26 -8.56 -4.64
N ALA A 42 -3.98 -8.95 -4.57
CA ALA A 42 -3.59 -10.35 -4.54
C ALA A 42 -4.10 -11.07 -3.30
N ILE A 43 -3.99 -10.45 -2.11
CA ILE A 43 -4.49 -11.05 -0.87
C ILE A 43 -6.02 -11.10 -0.85
N GLU A 44 -6.69 -10.04 -1.30
CA GLU A 44 -8.16 -10.01 -1.41
C GLU A 44 -8.69 -11.14 -2.30
N SER A 45 -7.98 -11.47 -3.40
CA SER A 45 -8.33 -12.60 -4.28
C SER A 45 -8.30 -13.96 -3.57
N THR A 46 -7.51 -14.09 -2.50
CA THR A 46 -7.45 -15.31 -1.67
C THR A 46 -8.54 -15.37 -0.60
N ARG A 47 -9.29 -14.27 -0.40
CA ARG A 47 -10.42 -14.12 0.54
C ARG A 47 -10.10 -14.68 1.94
N PRO A 48 -9.33 -13.95 2.78
CA PRO A 48 -9.02 -14.43 4.12
C PRO A 48 -10.30 -14.67 4.93
N ARG A 49 -10.37 -15.84 5.54
CA ARG A 49 -11.55 -16.33 6.28
C ARG A 49 -11.42 -16.18 7.79
N CYS A 50 -10.27 -15.73 8.29
CA CYS A 50 -10.03 -15.48 9.71
C CYS A 50 -10.28 -14.00 10.05
N THR A 51 -10.85 -13.74 11.23
CA THR A 51 -11.17 -12.39 11.71
C THR A 51 -9.93 -11.51 11.80
N SER A 52 -8.84 -12.05 12.36
CA SER A 52 -7.56 -11.34 12.49
C SER A 52 -6.96 -10.96 11.13
N GLY A 53 -7.01 -11.87 10.15
CA GLY A 53 -6.55 -11.57 8.79
C GLY A 53 -7.41 -10.52 8.07
N MET A 54 -8.73 -10.51 8.32
CA MET A 54 -9.62 -9.45 7.82
C MET A 54 -9.32 -8.09 8.48
N GLU A 55 -9.00 -8.06 9.77
CA GLU A 55 -8.64 -6.84 10.50
C GLU A 55 -7.31 -6.25 10.00
N SER A 56 -6.29 -7.09 9.82
CA SER A 56 -4.99 -6.66 9.27
C SER A 56 -5.13 -6.18 7.82
N LEU A 57 -5.94 -6.85 6.99
CA LEU A 57 -6.27 -6.36 5.65
C LEU A 57 -7.00 -5.01 5.66
N CYS A 58 -7.97 -4.84 6.56
CA CYS A 58 -8.71 -3.59 6.68
C CYS A 58 -7.78 -2.45 7.11
N SER A 59 -6.81 -2.74 7.99
CA SER A 59 -5.78 -1.80 8.42
C SER A 59 -4.83 -1.43 7.28
N LEU A 60 -4.40 -2.41 6.48
CA LEU A 60 -3.59 -2.20 5.27
C LEU A 60 -4.31 -1.28 4.27
N ASN A 61 -5.58 -1.58 3.98
CA ASN A 61 -6.36 -0.78 3.04
C ASN A 61 -6.52 0.67 3.53
N LYS A 62 -6.84 0.88 4.81
CA LYS A 62 -6.91 2.23 5.42
C LYS A 62 -5.60 3.00 5.29
N ALA A 63 -4.47 2.33 5.53
CA ALA A 63 -3.16 2.95 5.42
C ALA A 63 -2.85 3.35 3.97
N ILE A 64 -3.19 2.50 2.99
CA ILE A 64 -3.05 2.79 1.56
C ILE A 64 -3.91 4.00 1.17
N GLU A 65 -5.17 4.07 1.58
CA GLU A 65 -6.06 5.21 1.29
C GLU A 65 -5.57 6.53 1.91
N GLU A 66 -5.07 6.49 3.15
CA GLU A 66 -4.44 7.66 3.79
C GLU A 66 -3.21 8.14 2.99
N LEU A 67 -2.36 7.22 2.52
CA LEU A 67 -1.19 7.57 1.72
C LEU A 67 -1.58 8.16 0.35
N LYS A 68 -2.63 7.63 -0.31
CA LYS A 68 -3.19 8.22 -1.53
C LYS A 68 -3.68 9.65 -1.28
N SER A 69 -4.39 9.87 -0.17
CA SER A 69 -4.85 11.20 0.22
C SER A 69 -3.69 12.18 0.42
N ILE A 70 -2.60 11.73 1.06
CA ILE A 70 -1.39 12.53 1.24
C ILE A 70 -0.75 12.88 -0.11
N ILE A 71 -0.61 11.91 -1.03
CA ILE A 71 -0.08 12.16 -2.38
C ILE A 71 -0.93 13.22 -3.09
N ASN A 72 -2.26 13.07 -3.06
CA ASN A 72 -3.18 14.02 -3.68
C ASN A 72 -3.03 15.43 -3.09
N GLN A 73 -2.88 15.55 -1.77
CA GLN A 73 -2.62 16.85 -1.13
C GLN A 73 -1.30 17.47 -1.62
N CYS A 74 -0.23 16.69 -1.72
CA CYS A 74 1.06 17.18 -2.23
C CYS A 74 1.03 17.62 -3.71
N THR A 75 0.14 17.03 -4.49
CA THR A 75 -0.03 17.35 -5.92
C THR A 75 -0.93 18.57 -6.13
N GLN A 76 -2.08 18.60 -5.46
CA GLN A 76 -3.14 19.59 -5.73
C GLN A 76 -2.95 20.90 -4.95
N SER A 77 -2.25 20.89 -3.82
CA SER A 77 -2.10 22.08 -2.97
C SER A 77 -1.19 23.15 -3.58
N SER A 78 -1.34 24.39 -3.09
CA SER A 78 -0.42 25.47 -3.41
C SER A 78 0.96 25.23 -2.77
N LYS A 79 2.03 25.76 -3.38
CA LYS A 79 3.39 25.65 -2.82
C LYS A 79 3.49 26.25 -1.41
N LEU A 80 2.79 27.35 -1.16
CA LEU A 80 2.74 28.01 0.15
C LEU A 80 2.09 27.12 1.21
N TYR A 81 0.98 26.45 0.89
CA TYR A 81 0.34 25.52 1.81
C TYR A 81 1.27 24.36 2.17
N LEU A 82 1.96 23.78 1.19
CA LEU A 82 2.89 22.67 1.39
C LEU A 82 4.12 23.09 2.20
N ALA A 83 4.60 24.32 2.03
CA ALA A 83 5.68 24.86 2.85
C ALA A 83 5.24 25.03 4.31
N LEU A 84 4.02 25.54 4.54
CA LEU A 84 3.49 25.80 5.88
C LEU A 84 3.09 24.51 6.63
N ARG A 85 2.66 23.48 5.89
CA ARG A 85 2.12 22.22 6.46
C ARG A 85 3.07 21.03 6.29
N GLY A 86 4.31 21.27 5.86
CA GLY A 86 5.25 20.22 5.46
C GLY A 86 5.53 19.22 6.57
N ASP A 87 5.71 19.70 7.81
CA ASP A 87 5.92 18.89 9.02
C ASP A 87 4.71 18.00 9.34
N ILE A 88 3.50 18.55 9.26
CA ILE A 88 2.24 17.82 9.49
C ILE A 88 2.06 16.75 8.41
N ILE A 89 2.27 17.10 7.14
CA ILE A 89 2.19 16.15 6.02
C ILE A 89 3.22 15.03 6.18
N HIS A 90 4.44 15.37 6.57
CA HIS A 90 5.51 14.41 6.81
C HIS A 90 5.18 13.47 7.97
N SER A 91 4.69 13.98 9.10
CA SER A 91 4.27 13.16 10.24
C SER A 91 3.16 12.16 9.89
N ARG A 92 2.17 12.61 9.11
CA ARG A 92 1.10 11.75 8.58
C ARG A 92 1.65 10.69 7.64
N CYS A 93 2.57 11.05 6.75
CA CYS A 93 3.24 10.12 5.85
C CYS A 93 3.98 9.01 6.61
N ILE A 94 4.78 9.36 7.62
CA ILE A 94 5.48 8.40 8.45
C ILE A 94 4.49 7.48 9.18
N ARG A 95 3.46 8.06 9.81
CA ARG A 95 2.46 7.29 10.56
C ARG A 95 1.75 6.28 9.67
N SER A 96 1.22 6.72 8.52
CA SER A 96 0.48 5.85 7.61
C SER A 96 1.38 4.79 6.98
N ARG A 97 2.65 5.12 6.70
CA ARG A 97 3.64 4.13 6.23
C ARG A 97 3.90 3.06 7.27
N ARG A 98 4.16 3.43 8.53
CA ARG A 98 4.38 2.45 9.61
C ARG A 98 3.17 1.55 9.83
N LEU A 99 1.96 2.08 9.72
CA LEU A 99 0.74 1.28 9.80
C LEU A 99 0.63 0.27 8.65
N MET A 100 0.96 0.68 7.44
CA MET A 100 1.00 -0.21 6.27
C MET A 100 2.06 -1.29 6.42
N GLU A 101 3.27 -0.93 6.89
CA GLU A 101 4.35 -1.90 7.16
C GLU A 101 3.95 -2.92 8.22
N ALA A 102 3.38 -2.47 9.34
CA ALA A 102 2.91 -3.34 10.41
C ALA A 102 1.78 -4.29 9.96
N SER A 103 0.79 -3.77 9.23
CA SER A 103 -0.31 -4.60 8.71
C SER A 103 0.15 -5.62 7.67
N LEU A 104 1.17 -5.30 6.86
CA LEU A 104 1.79 -6.28 5.96
C LEU A 104 2.55 -7.36 6.73
N ASP A 105 3.28 -7.00 7.78
CA ASP A 105 3.98 -7.96 8.65
C ASP A 105 2.98 -8.91 9.33
N ASP A 106 1.88 -8.37 9.88
CA ASP A 106 0.80 -9.17 10.46
C ASP A 106 0.22 -10.17 9.45
N ILE A 107 -0.06 -9.72 8.22
CA ILE A 107 -0.59 -10.60 7.17
C ILE A 107 0.44 -11.67 6.80
N GLN A 108 1.71 -11.31 6.66
CA GLN A 108 2.78 -12.26 6.33
C GLN A 108 2.93 -13.34 7.40
N ASN A 109 2.85 -12.96 8.67
CA ASN A 109 2.92 -13.88 9.80
C ASN A 109 1.66 -14.75 9.96
N MET A 110 0.51 -14.31 9.40
CA MET A 110 -0.76 -15.06 9.42
C MET A 110 -0.95 -16.02 8.24
N VAL A 111 -0.30 -15.78 7.10
CA VAL A 111 -0.29 -16.74 5.99
C VAL A 111 0.55 -17.93 6.43
N PRO A 112 0.00 -19.15 6.50
CA PRO A 112 0.80 -20.32 6.84
C PRO A 112 1.99 -20.41 5.87
N LEU A 113 3.18 -20.58 6.44
CA LEU A 113 4.47 -20.80 5.76
C LEU A 113 4.48 -22.07 4.86
N SER A 114 3.33 -22.65 4.51
CA SER A 114 3.16 -23.91 3.78
C SER A 114 3.29 -23.78 2.26
N LEU A 115 3.43 -22.57 1.71
CA LEU A 115 3.81 -22.36 0.31
C LEU A 115 5.32 -22.17 0.11
N ALA A 116 6.08 -21.86 1.16
CA ALA A 116 7.53 -21.66 1.07
C ALA A 116 8.32 -22.99 1.06
N SER A 117 7.74 -24.09 1.56
CA SER A 117 8.43 -25.39 1.66
C SER A 117 8.21 -26.34 0.47
N GLN A 118 7.29 -26.04 -0.47
CA GLN A 118 7.08 -26.89 -1.65
C GLN A 118 8.11 -26.66 -2.77
N VAL A 119 8.92 -25.60 -2.69
CA VAL A 119 10.00 -25.35 -3.68
C VAL A 119 11.29 -26.12 -3.34
N CYS A 120 11.49 -26.55 -2.08
CA CYS A 120 12.75 -27.20 -1.66
C CYS A 120 12.71 -28.73 -1.59
N THR A 121 11.58 -29.40 -1.88
CA THR A 121 11.43 -30.85 -1.65
C THR A 121 11.29 -31.74 -2.88
N HIS A 122 11.38 -31.21 -4.11
CA HIS A 122 11.35 -32.03 -5.34
C HIS A 122 12.72 -32.21 -6.03
N ASN A 123 13.82 -31.82 -5.38
CA ASN A 123 15.17 -31.92 -5.98
C ASN A 123 16.09 -32.90 -5.24
N ALA A 124 15.58 -33.72 -4.32
CA ALA A 124 16.38 -34.60 -3.46
C ALA A 124 15.95 -36.09 -3.50
N SER A 125 15.26 -36.50 -4.55
CA SER A 125 14.86 -37.91 -4.76
C SER A 125 14.87 -38.28 -6.25
N ASP A 126 16.02 -38.15 -6.90
CA ASP A 126 16.37 -39.05 -8.00
C ASP A 126 17.89 -39.23 -7.95
N LEU A 127 18.26 -40.27 -7.20
CA LEU A 127 19.49 -41.04 -7.36
C LEU A 127 19.45 -41.76 -8.72
#